data_AF-N9SRQ7-F1
#
_entry.id   AF-N9SRQ7-F1
#
_cell.length_a   1.000
_cell.length_b   1.000
_cell.length_c   1.000
_cell.angle_alpha   90.00
_cell.angle_beta   90.00
_cell.angle_gamma   90.00
#
_symmetry.space_group_name_H-M   'P 1'
#
loop_
_entity.id
_entity.type
_entity.pdbx_description
1 polymer ?
#
loop_
_entity_poly.entity_id
_entity_poly.type
_entity_poly.pdbx_seq_one_letter_code
_entity_poly.pdbx_strand_id
1 'polypeptide(L)'
;MEQDKKIYVFSYGTIQDELFYKNLLSPNVIKRPAILNGYAKCIDDLQYFLLKKDIGHQVKGSIFEITKEELFMIDRWEMFPQYQRFLANVIAADTNEIIEDVYVYTRLEYGQYYLAPDDPNFSKSPNENEENLKAFIALEKESQFLPLLDNGILYEVSNEEFEKIKNLTHPYLALILDDKENKNYLVEPYAILALEIKQKNYALLISFGRKNNLNSIFYYHAFENKINNVKITKVLKPLYNFEISFLENKTPIKYISLRRDFEEEAGKLGVFENKAYEIVLKDFDIDPFKRLNVIIKTLEDNLE
;
A
#
# COMPACT_ATOMS: atom_id res chain seq x y z
N MET A 1 -24.01 -3.94 -18.59
CA MET A 1 -23.89 -3.09 -17.40
C MET A 1 -23.73 -4.02 -16.22
N GLU A 2 -22.50 -4.32 -15.83
CA GLU A 2 -22.26 -4.86 -14.49
C GLU A 2 -22.82 -3.83 -13.51
N GLN A 3 -23.72 -4.24 -12.61
CA GLN A 3 -24.04 -3.40 -11.46
C GLN A 3 -22.71 -3.07 -10.78
N ASP A 4 -22.42 -1.79 -10.53
CA ASP A 4 -21.27 -1.40 -9.71
C ASP A 4 -21.33 -2.20 -8.41
N LYS A 5 -20.45 -3.22 -8.29
CA LYS A 5 -20.42 -4.09 -7.12
C LYS A 5 -20.11 -3.17 -5.94
N LYS A 6 -21.04 -3.12 -4.98
CA LYS A 6 -20.85 -2.35 -3.75
C LYS A 6 -19.57 -2.78 -3.07
N ILE A 7 -18.74 -1.82 -2.68
CA ILE A 7 -17.49 -2.08 -1.95
C ILE A 7 -17.77 -1.81 -0.48
N TYR A 8 -17.43 -2.77 0.38
CA TYR A 8 -17.60 -2.66 1.81
C TYR A 8 -16.24 -2.69 2.51
N VAL A 9 -16.06 -1.82 3.50
CA VAL A 9 -14.92 -1.85 4.42
C VAL A 9 -15.43 -1.95 5.86
N PHE A 10 -14.85 -2.87 6.63
CA PHE A 10 -15.06 -2.97 8.06
C PHE A 10 -13.88 -2.36 8.80
N SER A 11 -14.17 -1.44 9.72
CA SER A 11 -13.19 -0.85 10.62
C SER A 11 -13.49 -1.23 12.07
N TYR A 12 -12.44 -1.64 12.78
CA TYR A 12 -12.39 -1.86 14.23
C TYR A 12 -11.44 -0.87 14.94
N GLY A 13 -10.89 0.08 14.17
CA GLY A 13 -9.94 1.10 14.60
C GLY A 13 -10.51 2.50 14.42
N THR A 14 -9.64 3.44 14.09
CA THR A 14 -9.91 4.88 14.20
C THR A 14 -10.81 5.43 13.09
N ILE A 15 -10.88 4.80 11.92
CA ILE A 15 -11.83 5.18 10.85
C ILE A 15 -13.29 5.16 11.36
N GLN A 16 -13.61 4.41 12.42
CA GLN A 16 -14.95 4.44 13.00
C GLN A 16 -15.37 5.78 13.60
N ASP A 17 -14.40 6.60 14.00
CA ASP A 17 -14.63 7.92 14.59
C ASP A 17 -15.19 8.91 13.55
N GLU A 18 -16.13 9.73 13.99
CA GLU A 18 -16.76 10.76 13.16
C GLU A 18 -15.79 11.75 12.54
N LEU A 19 -14.75 12.15 13.28
CA LEU A 19 -13.70 12.99 12.75
C LEU A 19 -13.02 12.33 11.54
N PHE A 20 -12.80 11.02 11.58
CA PHE A 20 -12.06 10.32 10.53
C PHE A 20 -12.95 9.98 9.34
N TYR A 21 -14.06 9.26 9.55
CA TYR A 21 -14.87 8.83 8.40
C TYR A 21 -15.49 10.01 7.64
N LYS A 22 -15.84 11.12 8.30
CA LYS A 22 -16.41 12.29 7.58
C LYS A 22 -15.38 13.05 6.74
N ASN A 23 -14.10 12.93 7.07
CA ASN A 23 -13.02 13.56 6.31
C ASN A 23 -12.48 12.65 5.22
N LEU A 24 -12.41 11.35 5.48
CA LEU A 24 -11.98 10.35 4.52
C LEU A 24 -13.09 10.05 3.51
N LEU A 25 -14.30 9.74 3.97
CA LEU A 25 -15.37 9.22 3.13
C LEU A 25 -16.35 10.32 2.74
N SER A 26 -17.17 10.03 1.75
CA SER A 26 -18.20 10.92 1.24
C SER A 26 -19.19 11.33 2.34
N PRO A 27 -19.77 12.54 2.28
CA PRO A 27 -20.71 13.02 3.29
C PRO A 27 -21.94 12.14 3.51
N ASN A 28 -22.30 11.34 2.49
CA ASN A 28 -23.45 10.44 2.50
C ASN A 28 -23.06 8.97 2.70
N VAL A 29 -21.84 8.70 3.19
CA VAL A 29 -21.37 7.34 3.43
C VAL A 29 -22.33 6.59 4.35
N ILE A 30 -22.71 5.37 3.94
CA ILE A 30 -23.57 4.52 4.75
C ILE A 30 -22.68 3.80 5.77
N LYS A 31 -22.86 4.15 7.05
CA LYS A 31 -22.21 3.49 8.19
C LYS A 31 -23.21 2.62 8.94
N ARG A 32 -22.88 1.36 9.19
CA ARG A 32 -23.70 0.45 10.02
C ARG A 32 -22.84 -0.23 11.08
N PRO A 33 -23.36 -0.49 12.29
CA PRO A 33 -22.64 -1.28 13.29
C PRO A 33 -22.50 -2.72 12.80
N ALA A 34 -21.35 -3.35 13.05
CA ALA A 34 -21.07 -4.70 12.58
C ALA A 34 -20.16 -5.50 13.51
N ILE A 35 -20.15 -6.81 13.32
CA ILE A 35 -19.36 -7.77 14.09
C ILE A 35 -18.57 -8.66 13.13
N LEU A 36 -17.26 -8.73 13.34
CA LEU A 36 -16.36 -9.65 12.66
C LEU A 36 -16.10 -10.86 13.57
N ASN A 37 -16.64 -12.02 13.21
CA ASN A 37 -16.48 -13.27 13.96
C ASN A 37 -15.20 -14.02 13.59
N GLY A 38 -14.64 -14.75 14.55
CA GLY A 38 -13.45 -15.58 14.31
C GLY A 38 -12.14 -14.82 14.37
N TYR A 39 -12.17 -13.62 14.96
CA TYR A 39 -11.02 -12.76 15.16
C TYR A 39 -11.03 -12.17 16.56
N ALA A 40 -9.83 -12.00 17.12
CA ALA A 40 -9.56 -11.20 18.29
C ALA A 40 -8.90 -9.88 17.88
N LYS A 41 -9.34 -8.78 18.52
CA LYS A 41 -8.65 -7.50 18.45
C LYS A 41 -7.49 -7.53 19.44
N CYS A 42 -6.28 -7.34 18.92
CA CYS A 42 -5.04 -7.39 19.69
C CYS A 42 -4.30 -6.04 19.60
N ILE A 43 -3.31 -5.87 20.48
CA ILE A 43 -2.34 -4.78 20.48
C ILE A 43 -0.94 -5.40 20.46
N ASP A 44 -0.02 -4.86 19.65
CA ASP A 44 1.39 -5.26 19.65
C ASP A 44 2.27 -4.41 20.59
N ASP A 45 3.56 -4.72 20.67
CA ASP A 45 4.53 -3.97 21.49
C ASP A 45 4.66 -2.50 21.04
N LEU A 46 4.28 -2.18 19.80
CA LEU A 46 4.24 -0.82 19.26
C LEU A 46 2.89 -0.10 19.50
N GLN A 47 1.97 -0.73 20.23
CA GLN A 47 0.65 -0.20 20.58
C GLN A 47 -0.31 -0.01 19.40
N TYR A 48 -0.10 -0.73 18.29
CA TYR A 48 -1.02 -0.73 17.16
C TYR A 48 -2.08 -1.81 17.30
N PHE A 49 -3.30 -1.51 16.86
CA PHE A 49 -4.33 -2.54 16.78
C PHE A 49 -4.08 -3.48 15.60
N LEU A 50 -4.29 -4.76 15.84
CA LEU A 50 -4.22 -5.80 14.82
C LEU A 50 -5.27 -6.88 15.08
N LEU A 51 -5.50 -7.73 14.09
CA LEU A 51 -6.44 -8.84 14.17
C LEU A 51 -5.68 -10.16 14.14
N LYS A 52 -5.95 -11.04 15.10
CA LYS A 52 -5.51 -12.44 15.07
C LYS A 52 -6.71 -13.34 14.90
N LYS A 53 -6.57 -14.40 14.09
CA LYS A 53 -7.62 -15.41 13.95
C LYS A 53 -7.84 -16.09 15.30
N ASP A 54 -9.07 -16.09 15.76
CA ASP A 54 -9.49 -16.74 16.99
C ASP A 54 -11.01 -17.00 16.93
N ILE A 55 -11.38 -18.28 16.79
CA ILE A 55 -12.77 -18.72 16.65
C ILE A 55 -13.63 -18.46 17.89
N GLY A 56 -13.01 -18.24 19.06
CA GLY A 56 -13.70 -17.95 20.31
C GLY A 56 -14.02 -16.47 20.49
N HIS A 57 -13.50 -15.60 19.64
CA HIS A 57 -13.63 -14.15 19.76
C HIS A 57 -14.38 -13.53 18.59
N GLN A 58 -14.90 -12.33 18.87
CA GLN A 58 -15.57 -11.46 17.91
C GLN A 58 -15.10 -10.03 18.10
N VAL A 59 -14.99 -9.29 17.01
CA VAL A 59 -14.60 -7.88 17.01
C VAL A 59 -15.79 -7.03 16.61
N LYS A 60 -16.19 -6.11 17.49
CA LYS A 60 -17.19 -5.09 17.18
C LYS A 60 -16.56 -3.96 16.39
N GLY A 61 -17.26 -3.46 15.39
CA GLY A 61 -16.80 -2.38 14.56
C GLY A 61 -17.93 -1.72 13.79
N SER A 62 -17.56 -1.04 12.70
CA SER A 62 -18.50 -0.44 11.75
C SER A 62 -18.16 -0.89 10.33
N ILE A 63 -19.18 -1.16 9.53
CA ILE A 63 -19.06 -1.29 8.09
C ILE A 63 -19.40 0.03 7.41
N PHE A 64 -18.72 0.28 6.30
CA PHE A 64 -18.92 1.42 5.42
C PHE A 64 -19.16 0.93 3.99
N GLU A 65 -20.22 1.41 3.34
CA GLU A 65 -20.40 1.28 1.89
C GLU A 65 -19.63 2.41 1.21
N ILE A 66 -18.63 2.06 0.40
CA ILE A 66 -17.69 3.00 -0.20
C ILE A 66 -17.57 2.80 -1.71
N THR A 67 -16.98 3.78 -2.36
CA THR A 67 -16.57 3.78 -3.75
C THR A 67 -15.15 3.23 -3.90
N LYS A 68 -14.78 2.96 -5.16
CA LYS A 68 -13.44 2.55 -5.54
C LYS A 68 -12.37 3.60 -5.21
N GLU A 69 -12.68 4.89 -5.40
CA GLU A 69 -11.74 5.97 -5.09
C GLU A 69 -11.49 6.11 -3.59
N GLU A 70 -12.56 5.99 -2.78
CA GLU A 70 -12.44 6.00 -1.33
C GLU A 70 -11.61 4.81 -0.84
N LEU A 71 -11.75 3.64 -1.46
CA LEU A 71 -10.94 2.48 -1.13
C LEU A 71 -9.44 2.73 -1.37
N PHE A 72 -9.06 3.32 -2.52
CA PHE A 72 -7.67 3.68 -2.79
C PHE A 72 -7.13 4.73 -1.81
N MET A 73 -7.97 5.66 -1.39
CA MET A 73 -7.59 6.64 -0.39
C MET A 73 -7.42 6.02 1.01
N ILE A 74 -8.26 5.04 1.39
CA ILE A 74 -8.05 4.24 2.61
C ILE A 74 -6.75 3.44 2.50
N ASP A 75 -6.44 2.81 1.36
CA ASP A 75 -5.17 2.11 1.15
C ASP A 75 -3.96 3.02 1.41
N ARG A 76 -4.04 4.31 1.01
CA ARG A 76 -2.99 5.31 1.30
C ARG A 76 -2.96 5.73 2.77
N TRP A 77 -4.13 5.94 3.38
CA TRP A 77 -4.25 6.28 4.80
C TRP A 77 -3.66 5.18 5.70
N GLU A 78 -4.01 3.94 5.42
CA GLU A 78 -3.53 2.73 6.11
C GLU A 78 -2.10 2.34 5.69
N MET A 79 -1.44 3.14 4.83
CA MET A 79 -0.06 2.91 4.38
C MET A 79 0.16 1.52 3.76
N PHE A 80 -0.80 1.01 2.99
CA PHE A 80 -0.70 -0.27 2.30
C PHE A 80 0.65 -0.34 1.51
N PRO A 81 1.41 -1.45 1.59
CA PRO A 81 1.04 -2.75 2.14
C PRO A 81 1.41 -2.98 3.62
N GLN A 82 1.79 -1.94 4.38
CA GLN A 82 2.16 -2.11 5.80
C GLN A 82 0.98 -2.60 6.64
N TYR A 83 -0.19 -1.99 6.44
CA TYR A 83 -1.46 -2.61 6.77
C TYR A 83 -1.95 -3.34 5.53
N GLN A 84 -2.09 -4.65 5.67
CA GLN A 84 -2.62 -5.51 4.64
C GLN A 84 -4.13 -5.51 4.70
N ARG A 85 -4.76 -5.53 3.53
CA ARG A 85 -6.20 -5.69 3.38
C ARG A 85 -6.52 -7.13 3.01
N PHE A 86 -7.50 -7.72 3.68
CA PHE A 86 -8.06 -9.04 3.36
C PHE A 86 -9.58 -8.97 3.29
N LEU A 87 -10.20 -10.01 2.72
CA LEU A 87 -11.66 -10.15 2.65
C LEU A 87 -12.18 -11.02 3.79
N ALA A 88 -13.27 -10.60 4.40
CA ALA A 88 -13.97 -11.36 5.43
C ALA A 88 -15.49 -11.15 5.33
N ASN A 89 -16.24 -12.06 5.94
CA ASN A 89 -17.67 -11.89 6.14
C ASN A 89 -17.92 -11.26 7.50
N VAL A 90 -18.83 -10.31 7.56
CA VAL A 90 -19.21 -9.59 8.78
C VAL A 90 -20.72 -9.62 8.97
N ILE A 91 -21.16 -9.55 10.22
CA ILE A 91 -22.59 -9.51 10.57
C ILE A 91 -22.97 -8.07 10.86
N ALA A 92 -23.92 -7.52 10.10
CA ALA A 92 -24.50 -6.21 10.41
C ALA A 92 -25.37 -6.33 11.67
N ALA A 93 -24.96 -5.65 12.75
CA ALA A 93 -25.55 -5.85 14.08
C ALA A 93 -26.99 -5.28 14.21
N ASP A 94 -27.38 -4.40 13.29
CA ASP A 94 -28.71 -3.80 13.22
C ASP A 94 -29.78 -4.72 12.61
N THR A 95 -29.38 -5.70 11.79
CA THR A 95 -30.28 -6.52 10.98
C THR A 95 -29.97 -8.02 11.05
N ASN A 96 -28.82 -8.39 11.59
CA ASN A 96 -28.24 -9.74 11.54
C ASN A 96 -27.97 -10.28 10.12
N GLU A 97 -27.89 -9.38 9.13
CA GLU A 97 -27.48 -9.72 7.77
C GLU A 97 -25.99 -10.09 7.74
N ILE A 98 -25.62 -11.16 7.04
CA ILE A 98 -24.23 -11.47 6.70
C ILE A 98 -23.87 -10.69 5.44
N ILE A 99 -22.86 -9.84 5.53
CA ILE A 99 -22.30 -9.10 4.41
C ILE A 99 -20.99 -9.78 4.05
N GLU A 100 -20.93 -10.26 2.81
CA GLU A 100 -19.80 -11.01 2.27
C GLU A 100 -18.80 -10.08 1.58
N ASP A 101 -17.57 -10.57 1.37
CA ASP A 101 -16.49 -9.86 0.67
C ASP A 101 -16.20 -8.46 1.25
N VAL A 102 -16.22 -8.32 2.57
CA VAL A 102 -15.91 -7.05 3.24
C VAL A 102 -14.41 -6.92 3.44
N TYR A 103 -13.87 -5.80 3.00
CA TYR A 103 -12.47 -5.47 3.18
C TYR A 103 -12.16 -5.11 4.64
N VAL A 104 -11.11 -5.71 5.17
CA VAL A 104 -10.62 -5.48 6.53
C VAL A 104 -9.12 -5.20 6.48
N TYR A 105 -8.67 -4.15 7.17
CA TYR A 105 -7.26 -3.82 7.28
C TYR A 105 -6.66 -4.37 8.56
N THR A 106 -5.48 -4.95 8.46
CA THR A 106 -4.74 -5.39 9.64
C THR A 106 -3.25 -5.32 9.39
N ARG A 107 -2.48 -5.23 10.47
CA ARG A 107 -1.03 -5.21 10.43
C ARG A 107 -0.49 -6.54 10.93
N LEU A 108 0.67 -6.95 10.41
CA LEU A 108 1.45 -8.01 11.04
C LEU A 108 2.01 -7.54 12.37
N GLU A 109 1.98 -8.39 13.39
CA GLU A 109 2.44 -8.04 14.73
C GLU A 109 3.93 -7.71 14.77
N TYR A 110 4.28 -6.64 15.49
CA TYR A 110 5.67 -6.41 15.89
C TYR A 110 5.94 -6.92 17.30
N GLY A 111 6.84 -7.89 17.42
CA GLY A 111 7.18 -8.47 18.73
C GLY A 111 6.06 -9.35 19.27
N GLN A 112 5.68 -9.14 20.52
CA GLN A 112 4.56 -9.84 21.15
C GLN A 112 3.24 -9.11 20.90
N TYR A 113 2.13 -9.86 20.98
CA TYR A 113 0.79 -9.29 20.95
C TYR A 113 -0.01 -9.76 22.16
N TYR A 114 -0.99 -8.93 22.53
CA TYR A 114 -1.89 -9.17 23.65
C TYR A 114 -3.31 -8.81 23.23
N LEU A 115 -4.31 -9.41 23.86
CA LEU A 115 -5.70 -9.02 23.64
C LEU A 115 -5.87 -7.54 24.00
N ALA A 116 -6.56 -6.79 23.13
CA ALA A 116 -6.90 -5.42 23.43
C ALA A 116 -7.89 -5.38 24.61
N PRO A 117 -7.78 -4.41 25.53
CA PRO A 117 -8.78 -4.22 26.57
C PRO A 117 -10.14 -3.86 25.96
N ASP A 118 -11.23 -4.10 26.71
CA ASP A 118 -12.61 -3.87 26.25
C ASP A 118 -12.93 -2.41 25.94
N ASP A 119 -12.26 -1.48 26.65
CA ASP A 119 -12.29 -0.04 26.39
C ASP A 119 -10.87 0.43 26.04
N PRO A 120 -10.39 0.07 24.83
CA PRO A 120 -9.11 0.55 24.42
C PRO A 120 -9.34 1.99 23.96
N ASN A 121 -8.89 2.95 24.78
CA ASN A 121 -8.57 4.29 24.30
C ASN A 121 -7.97 4.15 22.90
N PHE A 122 -8.46 4.97 21.95
CA PHE A 122 -8.08 5.00 20.54
C PHE A 122 -6.65 4.54 20.28
N SER A 123 -6.43 3.89 19.12
CA SER A 123 -5.07 3.48 18.75
C SER A 123 -4.13 4.65 18.98
N LYS A 124 -3.09 4.45 19.79
CA LYS A 124 -2.04 5.46 19.98
C LYS A 124 -1.12 5.53 18.76
N SER A 125 -1.60 5.10 17.59
CA SER A 125 -0.94 5.33 16.32
C SER A 125 -0.63 6.82 16.23
N PRO A 126 0.65 7.23 16.19
CA PRO A 126 1.00 8.64 16.07
C PRO A 126 0.46 9.25 14.77
N ASN A 127 0.14 8.41 13.78
CA ASN A 127 -0.46 8.84 12.51
C ASN A 127 -1.95 9.19 12.63
N GLU A 128 -2.66 8.63 13.61
CA GLU A 128 -4.11 8.75 13.73
C GLU A 128 -4.51 9.87 14.68
N ASN A 129 -4.07 11.09 14.36
CA ASN A 129 -4.45 12.30 15.06
C ASN A 129 -5.01 13.36 14.08
N GLU A 130 -5.64 14.40 14.63
CA GLU A 130 -6.31 15.42 13.83
C GLU A 130 -5.35 16.21 12.92
N GLU A 131 -4.12 16.48 13.36
CA GLU A 131 -3.12 17.21 12.58
C GLU A 131 -2.70 16.40 11.34
N ASN A 132 -2.39 15.12 11.54
CA ASN A 132 -2.02 14.21 10.46
C ASN A 132 -3.19 13.94 9.50
N LEU A 133 -4.41 13.82 10.01
CA LEU A 133 -5.61 13.72 9.19
C LEU A 133 -5.77 14.97 8.31
N LYS A 134 -5.66 16.18 8.88
CA LYS A 134 -5.75 17.43 8.12
C LYS A 134 -4.67 17.53 7.04
N ALA A 135 -3.43 17.18 7.37
CA ALA A 135 -2.33 17.17 6.41
C ALA A 135 -2.57 16.17 5.27
N PHE A 136 -3.02 14.95 5.59
CA PHE A 136 -3.37 13.93 4.60
C PHE A 136 -4.48 14.42 3.65
N ILE A 137 -5.57 14.97 4.19
CA ILE A 137 -6.68 15.48 3.38
C ILE A 137 -6.28 16.67 2.51
N ALA A 138 -5.40 17.55 3.00
CA ALA A 138 -4.86 18.63 2.18
C ALA A 138 -4.08 18.09 0.98
N LEU A 139 -3.19 17.12 1.21
CA LEU A 139 -2.43 16.45 0.15
C LEU A 139 -3.33 15.71 -0.84
N GLU A 140 -4.39 15.02 -0.39
CA GLU A 140 -5.35 14.33 -1.27
C GLU A 140 -6.11 15.28 -2.19
N LYS A 141 -6.43 16.50 -1.70
CA LYS A 141 -7.07 17.56 -2.48
C LYS A 141 -6.13 18.18 -3.50
N GLU A 142 -4.88 18.45 -3.10
CA GLU A 142 -3.85 18.98 -4.00
C GLU A 142 -3.50 17.98 -5.12
N SER A 143 -3.49 16.69 -4.80
CA SER A 143 -3.19 15.60 -5.73
C SER A 143 -4.42 15.03 -6.46
N GLN A 144 -5.61 15.64 -6.34
CA GLN A 144 -6.86 15.06 -6.84
C GLN A 144 -6.87 14.76 -8.36
N PHE A 145 -6.13 15.55 -9.15
CA PHE A 145 -6.02 15.39 -10.60
C PHE A 145 -4.84 14.52 -11.02
N LEU A 146 -4.00 14.10 -10.08
CA LEU A 146 -2.87 13.23 -10.36
C LEU A 146 -3.35 11.78 -10.50
N PRO A 147 -2.71 10.97 -11.36
CA PRO A 147 -3.10 9.59 -11.57
C PRO A 147 -2.77 8.72 -10.36
N LEU A 148 -3.39 7.54 -10.32
CA LEU A 148 -2.96 6.46 -9.43
C LEU A 148 -1.85 5.67 -10.10
N LEU A 149 -0.83 5.34 -9.31
CA LEU A 149 0.40 4.68 -9.73
C LEU A 149 0.77 3.54 -8.76
N ASP A 150 1.13 2.39 -9.32
CA ASP A 150 1.99 1.43 -8.64
C ASP A 150 3.39 1.55 -9.26
N ASN A 151 4.45 1.59 -8.44
CA ASN A 151 5.82 1.76 -8.92
C ASN A 151 6.71 0.60 -8.47
N GLY A 152 7.43 0.01 -9.41
CA GLY A 152 8.36 -1.10 -9.26
C GLY A 152 9.80 -0.72 -9.61
N ILE A 153 10.76 -1.14 -8.78
CA ILE A 153 12.20 -0.97 -9.01
C ILE A 153 12.86 -2.34 -8.85
N LEU A 154 13.48 -2.84 -9.93
CA LEU A 154 14.01 -4.19 -9.99
C LEU A 154 15.54 -4.19 -9.88
N TYR A 155 16.08 -5.02 -9.00
CA TYR A 155 17.51 -5.26 -8.82
C TYR A 155 17.84 -6.71 -9.08
N GLU A 156 18.98 -6.96 -9.72
CA GLU A 156 19.57 -8.30 -9.76
C GLU A 156 20.33 -8.58 -8.45
N VAL A 157 20.11 -9.76 -7.87
CA VAL A 157 20.66 -10.15 -6.58
C VAL A 157 21.30 -11.53 -6.62
N SER A 158 22.27 -11.76 -5.74
CA SER A 158 22.88 -13.08 -5.55
C SER A 158 21.90 -14.05 -4.88
N ASN A 159 22.19 -15.35 -4.93
CA ASN A 159 21.38 -16.36 -4.25
C ASN A 159 21.32 -16.14 -2.72
N GLU A 160 22.41 -15.65 -2.12
CA GLU A 160 22.44 -15.34 -0.68
C GLU A 160 21.52 -14.17 -0.35
N GLU A 161 21.59 -13.09 -1.13
CA GLU A 161 20.72 -11.91 -0.99
C GLU A 161 19.25 -12.26 -1.23
N PHE A 162 18.98 -13.10 -2.23
CA PHE A 162 17.63 -13.59 -2.55
C PHE A 162 17.01 -14.36 -1.40
N GLU A 163 17.74 -15.31 -0.82
CA GLU A 163 17.24 -16.09 0.33
C GLU A 163 17.05 -15.22 1.58
N LYS A 164 17.85 -14.16 1.77
CA LYS A 164 17.59 -13.17 2.83
C LYS A 164 16.23 -12.49 2.65
N ILE A 165 15.91 -12.04 1.43
CA ILE A 165 14.65 -11.36 1.13
C ILE A 165 13.46 -12.31 1.26
N LYS A 166 13.57 -13.52 0.71
CA LYS A 166 12.52 -14.53 0.71
C LYS A 166 12.06 -14.95 2.10
N ASN A 167 12.97 -14.89 3.09
CA ASN A 167 12.69 -15.26 4.47
C ASN A 167 12.19 -14.07 5.34
N LEU A 168 12.00 -12.88 4.76
CA LEU A 168 11.45 -11.73 5.48
C LEU A 168 9.96 -11.94 5.79
N THR A 169 9.60 -11.82 7.05
CA THR A 169 8.19 -11.81 7.49
C THR A 169 7.55 -10.43 7.34
N HIS A 170 8.35 -9.37 7.46
CA HIS A 170 7.91 -7.97 7.39
C HIS A 170 8.75 -7.21 6.34
N PRO A 171 8.52 -7.44 5.04
CA PRO A 171 9.37 -6.93 3.97
C PRO A 171 9.10 -5.45 3.65
N TYR A 172 8.79 -4.62 4.66
CA TYR A 172 8.37 -3.24 4.48
C TYR A 172 9.54 -2.28 4.71
N LEU A 173 9.70 -1.33 3.79
CA LEU A 173 10.70 -0.28 3.86
C LEU A 173 10.12 1.06 3.38
N ALA A 174 10.82 2.14 3.67
CA ALA A 174 10.57 3.43 3.05
C ALA A 174 11.69 3.75 2.05
N LEU A 175 11.32 4.17 0.83
CA LEU A 175 12.23 4.85 -0.08
C LEU A 175 12.23 6.33 0.27
N ILE A 176 13.40 6.86 0.57
CA ILE A 176 13.62 8.28 0.84
C ILE A 176 14.50 8.85 -0.28
N LEU A 177 13.97 9.85 -0.98
CA LEU A 177 14.72 10.66 -1.95
C LEU A 177 14.87 12.06 -1.38
N ASP A 178 16.11 12.46 -1.09
CA ASP A 178 16.44 13.74 -0.48
C ASP A 178 17.36 14.55 -1.39
N ASP A 179 16.84 15.66 -1.91
CA ASP A 179 17.61 16.69 -2.60
C ASP A 179 17.70 17.92 -1.71
N LYS A 180 18.73 17.92 -0.85
CA LYS A 180 19.01 18.98 0.12
C LYS A 180 19.24 20.33 -0.52
N GLU A 181 19.77 20.35 -1.75
CA GLU A 181 20.14 21.60 -2.44
C GLU A 181 18.88 22.36 -2.87
N ASN A 182 17.91 21.67 -3.45
CA ASN A 182 16.63 22.27 -3.86
C ASN A 182 15.53 22.16 -2.80
N LYS A 183 15.83 21.59 -1.63
CA LYS A 183 14.88 21.35 -0.52
C LYS A 183 13.69 20.49 -0.92
N ASN A 184 13.93 19.53 -1.81
CA ASN A 184 12.92 18.55 -2.20
C ASN A 184 13.13 17.26 -1.40
N TYR A 185 12.05 16.74 -0.84
CA TYR A 185 12.08 15.55 -0.02
C TYR A 185 10.86 14.68 -0.31
N LEU A 186 11.10 13.38 -0.53
CA LEU A 186 10.06 12.39 -0.80
C LEU A 186 10.28 11.18 0.10
N VAL A 187 9.19 10.70 0.70
CA VAL A 187 9.14 9.42 1.43
C VAL A 187 7.99 8.60 0.89
N GLU A 188 8.29 7.37 0.49
CA GLU A 188 7.27 6.46 -0.03
C GLU A 188 7.37 5.07 0.61
N PRO A 189 6.23 4.47 0.97
CA PRO A 189 6.19 3.09 1.46
C PRO A 189 6.41 2.13 0.30
N TYR A 190 7.30 1.17 0.52
CA TYR A 190 7.61 0.09 -0.41
C TYR A 190 7.58 -1.26 0.33
N ALA A 191 7.30 -2.32 -0.42
CA ALA A 191 7.62 -3.69 -0.02
C ALA A 191 8.75 -4.22 -0.91
N ILE A 192 9.61 -5.09 -0.36
CA ILE A 192 10.63 -5.83 -1.11
C ILE A 192 10.17 -7.27 -1.33
N LEU A 193 10.18 -7.73 -2.58
CA LEU A 193 9.78 -9.08 -2.96
C LEU A 193 10.95 -9.81 -3.63
N ALA A 194 11.13 -11.07 -3.29
CA ALA A 194 12.06 -11.97 -3.98
C ALA A 194 11.37 -12.53 -5.23
N LEU A 195 11.95 -12.34 -6.41
CA LEU A 195 11.43 -12.85 -7.68
C LEU A 195 12.49 -13.68 -8.42
N GLU A 196 12.12 -14.87 -8.86
CA GLU A 196 12.93 -15.68 -9.76
C GLU A 196 12.37 -15.57 -11.17
N ILE A 197 13.14 -15.02 -12.11
CA ILE A 197 12.73 -14.86 -13.51
C ILE A 197 13.85 -15.45 -14.38
N LYS A 198 13.51 -16.40 -15.25
CA LYS A 198 14.46 -17.04 -16.18
C LYS A 198 15.74 -17.54 -15.50
N GLN A 199 15.61 -18.20 -14.34
CA GLN A 199 16.71 -18.75 -13.52
C GLN A 199 17.67 -17.69 -12.94
N LYS A 200 17.29 -16.41 -12.95
CA LYS A 200 18.00 -15.32 -12.27
C LYS A 200 17.17 -14.82 -11.09
N ASN A 201 17.87 -14.35 -10.07
CA ASN A 201 17.28 -13.90 -8.82
C ASN A 201 17.22 -12.37 -8.77
N TYR A 202 16.06 -11.87 -8.36
CA TYR A 202 15.78 -10.44 -8.32
C TYR A 202 15.15 -10.02 -6.99
N ALA A 203 15.40 -8.75 -6.64
CA ALA A 203 14.64 -8.03 -5.64
C ALA A 203 13.76 -6.99 -6.35
N LEU A 204 12.45 -7.08 -6.18
CA LEU A 204 11.50 -6.07 -6.64
C LEU A 204 11.07 -5.21 -5.45
N LEU A 205 11.42 -3.93 -5.48
CA LEU A 205 10.77 -2.94 -4.62
C LEU A 205 9.46 -2.53 -5.28
N ILE A 206 8.33 -2.65 -4.59
CA ILE A 206 7.01 -2.24 -5.09
C ILE A 206 6.29 -1.28 -4.13
N SER A 207 5.71 -0.23 -4.67
CA SER A 207 4.74 0.64 -3.99
C SER A 207 3.39 0.57 -4.71
N PHE A 208 2.31 0.84 -3.97
CA PHE A 208 0.95 0.67 -4.47
C PHE A 208 0.11 1.93 -4.29
N GLY A 209 -0.75 2.20 -5.28
CA GLY A 209 -1.85 3.17 -5.18
C GLY A 209 -1.41 4.60 -4.86
N ARG A 210 -0.17 4.97 -5.22
CA ARG A 210 0.39 6.31 -5.02
C ARG A 210 -0.36 7.30 -5.92
N LYS A 211 -0.59 8.51 -5.42
CA LYS A 211 -1.31 9.57 -6.13
C LYS A 211 -0.37 10.72 -6.42
N ASN A 212 0.44 10.57 -7.46
CA ASN A 212 1.47 11.53 -7.87
C ASN A 212 1.80 11.38 -9.37
N ASN A 213 2.80 12.13 -9.87
CA ASN A 213 3.29 12.03 -11.26
C ASN A 213 4.69 11.41 -11.35
N LEU A 214 5.14 10.70 -10.32
CA LEU A 214 6.47 10.11 -10.27
C LEU A 214 6.42 8.73 -10.93
N ASN A 215 6.65 8.68 -12.23
CA ASN A 215 6.62 7.44 -13.01
C ASN A 215 8.01 6.77 -13.15
N SER A 216 8.07 5.66 -13.89
CA SER A 216 9.31 4.91 -14.10
C SER A 216 10.47 5.72 -14.69
N ILE A 217 10.20 6.73 -15.55
CA ILE A 217 11.24 7.62 -16.09
C ILE A 217 11.82 8.50 -14.98
N PHE A 218 10.98 9.03 -14.09
CA PHE A 218 11.47 9.80 -12.94
C PHE A 218 12.40 8.94 -12.07
N TYR A 219 12.00 7.74 -11.66
CA TYR A 219 12.86 6.89 -10.84
C TYR A 219 14.11 6.46 -11.58
N TYR A 220 14.02 6.16 -12.88
CA TYR A 220 15.18 5.89 -13.70
C TYR A 220 16.20 7.02 -13.63
N HIS A 221 15.76 8.25 -13.89
CA HIS A 221 16.65 9.41 -13.84
C HIS A 221 17.14 9.72 -12.41
N ALA A 222 16.31 9.54 -11.39
CA ALA A 222 16.69 9.78 -10.00
C ALA A 222 17.75 8.78 -9.51
N PHE A 223 17.62 7.51 -9.88
CA PHE A 223 18.55 6.46 -9.46
C PHE A 223 19.85 6.50 -10.25
N GLU A 224 19.81 6.88 -11.54
CA GLU A 224 21.01 7.01 -12.38
C GLU A 224 21.62 8.43 -12.42
N ASN A 225 21.14 9.34 -11.57
CA ASN A 225 21.61 10.73 -11.46
C ASN A 225 21.55 11.51 -12.80
N LYS A 226 20.48 11.32 -13.58
CA LYS A 226 20.25 11.96 -14.89
C LYS A 226 19.41 13.24 -14.83
N ILE A 227 19.03 13.71 -13.63
CA ILE A 227 18.24 14.94 -13.46
C ILE A 227 19.20 16.13 -13.34
N ASN A 228 19.08 17.10 -14.26
CA ASN A 228 19.92 18.30 -14.24
C ASN A 228 19.67 19.14 -12.99
N ASN A 229 20.75 19.65 -12.38
CA ASN A 229 20.74 20.54 -11.21
C ASN A 229 20.06 19.95 -9.96
N VAL A 230 20.00 18.62 -9.84
CA VAL A 230 19.39 17.93 -8.70
C VAL A 230 20.38 16.89 -8.19
N LYS A 231 20.60 16.87 -6.87
CA LYS A 231 21.48 15.91 -6.21
C LYS A 231 20.70 15.04 -5.23
N ILE A 232 20.18 13.92 -5.74
CA ILE A 232 19.32 13.02 -4.96
C ILE A 232 20.16 12.04 -4.14
N THR A 233 20.04 12.14 -2.83
CA THR A 233 20.45 11.08 -1.89
C THR A 233 19.33 10.06 -1.79
N LYS A 234 19.67 8.78 -1.96
CA LYS A 234 18.73 7.65 -1.97
C LYS A 234 18.95 6.83 -0.70
N VAL A 235 17.91 6.65 0.09
CA VAL A 235 17.96 5.80 1.29
C VAL A 235 16.82 4.80 1.25
N LEU A 236 17.16 3.52 1.34
CA LEU A 236 16.21 2.44 1.57
C LEU A 236 16.20 2.15 3.07
N LYS A 237 15.15 2.57 3.76
CA LYS A 237 15.05 2.44 5.22
C LYS A 237 14.10 1.30 5.60
N PRO A 238 14.59 0.15 6.07
CA PRO A 238 13.75 -0.88 6.67
C PRO A 238 12.86 -0.29 7.77
N LEU A 239 11.58 -0.67 7.77
CA LEU A 239 10.64 -0.30 8.84
C LEU A 239 10.62 -1.32 9.97
N TYR A 240 11.30 -2.45 9.76
CA TYR A 240 11.44 -3.57 10.68
C TYR A 240 12.91 -4.00 10.75
N ASN A 241 13.24 -4.88 11.70
CA ASN A 241 14.61 -5.33 11.91
C ASN A 241 15.06 -6.32 10.81
N PHE A 242 15.56 -5.80 9.69
CA PHE A 242 16.24 -6.55 8.65
C PHE A 242 17.26 -5.68 7.90
N GLU A 243 18.20 -6.31 7.21
CA GLU A 243 19.29 -5.64 6.50
C GLU A 243 19.12 -5.76 4.98
N ILE A 244 19.19 -4.62 4.28
CA ILE A 244 19.19 -4.52 2.80
C ILE A 244 20.30 -3.59 2.28
N SER A 245 21.36 -3.40 3.07
CA SER A 245 22.52 -2.57 2.71
C SER A 245 23.16 -2.98 1.38
N PHE A 246 23.03 -4.26 1.00
CA PHE A 246 23.49 -4.79 -0.27
C PHE A 246 22.83 -4.15 -1.50
N LEU A 247 21.65 -3.53 -1.35
CA LEU A 247 21.01 -2.76 -2.43
C LEU A 247 21.56 -1.33 -2.57
N GLU A 248 22.14 -0.75 -1.52
CA GLU A 248 22.61 0.65 -1.52
C GLU A 248 23.72 0.88 -2.55
N ASN A 249 24.52 -0.15 -2.81
CA ASN A 249 25.64 -0.10 -3.76
C ASN A 249 25.28 -0.65 -5.14
N LYS A 250 24.01 -1.03 -5.38
CA LYS A 250 23.55 -1.60 -6.64
C LYS A 250 22.73 -0.59 -7.44
N THR A 251 22.93 -0.60 -8.74
CA THR A 251 22.05 0.11 -9.67
C THR A 251 20.88 -0.80 -10.05
N PRO A 252 19.63 -0.34 -9.96
CA PRO A 252 18.50 -1.09 -10.50
C PRO A 252 18.66 -1.40 -11.98
N ILE A 253 18.14 -2.54 -12.41
CA ILE A 253 18.21 -2.97 -13.82
C ILE A 253 17.01 -2.50 -14.63
N LYS A 254 15.84 -2.36 -13.99
CA LYS A 254 14.58 -1.92 -14.61
C LYS A 254 13.75 -1.10 -13.61
N TYR A 255 12.99 -0.17 -14.16
CA TYR A 255 12.02 0.67 -13.46
C TYR A 255 10.69 0.47 -14.17
N ILE A 256 9.61 0.28 -13.44
CA ILE A 256 8.31 0.01 -14.03
C ILE A 256 7.23 0.74 -13.26
N SER A 257 6.29 1.38 -13.95
CA SER A 257 5.11 1.98 -13.36
C SER A 257 3.87 1.40 -14.01
N LEU A 258 2.83 1.18 -13.23
CA LEU A 258 1.48 0.92 -13.70
C LEU A 258 0.65 2.16 -13.37
N ARG A 259 0.03 2.79 -14.36
CA ARG A 259 -0.66 4.08 -14.24
C ARG A 259 -2.13 3.94 -14.66
N ARG A 260 -3.04 4.53 -13.88
CA ARG A 260 -4.43 4.71 -14.32
C ARG A 260 -4.53 5.91 -15.25
N ASP A 261 -5.20 5.73 -16.38
CA ASP A 261 -5.54 6.80 -17.31
C ASP A 261 -6.92 6.57 -17.91
N PHE A 262 -7.89 7.41 -17.54
CA PHE A 262 -9.28 7.26 -17.97
C PHE A 262 -9.49 7.50 -19.47
N GLU A 263 -8.55 8.19 -20.13
CA GLU A 263 -8.61 8.50 -21.56
C GLU A 263 -8.20 7.31 -22.44
N GLU A 264 -7.50 6.33 -21.87
CA GLU A 264 -7.04 5.16 -22.60
C GLU A 264 -8.11 4.07 -22.64
N GLU A 265 -8.41 3.54 -23.83
CA GLU A 265 -9.42 2.49 -23.99
C GLU A 265 -8.85 1.07 -23.80
N ALA A 266 -7.58 0.88 -24.12
CA ALA A 266 -6.88 -0.39 -24.05
C ALA A 266 -5.54 -0.22 -23.34
N GLY A 267 -5.08 -1.29 -22.67
CA GLY A 267 -3.80 -1.29 -21.99
C GLY A 267 -2.64 -1.04 -22.98
N LYS A 268 -1.76 -0.10 -22.64
CA LYS A 268 -0.57 0.22 -23.44
C LYS A 268 0.70 0.08 -22.62
N LEU A 269 1.79 -0.30 -23.28
CA LEU A 269 3.14 -0.34 -22.72
C LEU A 269 4.02 0.71 -23.41
N GLY A 270 4.51 1.67 -22.64
CA GLY A 270 5.58 2.58 -23.02
C GLY A 270 6.93 2.04 -22.57
N VAL A 271 7.95 2.19 -23.42
CA VAL A 271 9.33 1.79 -23.13
C VAL A 271 10.27 2.96 -23.37
N PHE A 272 11.12 3.25 -22.39
CA PHE A 272 12.12 4.31 -22.46
C PHE A 272 13.51 3.74 -22.17
N GLU A 273 14.44 3.94 -23.12
CA GLU A 273 15.85 3.50 -23.08
C GLU A 273 16.06 2.02 -22.70
N ASN A 274 15.06 1.15 -22.92
CA ASN A 274 15.06 -0.23 -22.43
C ASN A 274 15.38 -0.32 -20.91
N LYS A 275 14.99 0.69 -20.13
CA LYS A 275 15.27 0.81 -18.69
C LYS A 275 14.02 1.14 -17.88
N ALA A 276 13.17 2.02 -18.40
CA ALA A 276 11.94 2.44 -17.77
C ALA A 276 10.73 1.99 -18.60
N TYR A 277 9.78 1.32 -17.96
CA TYR A 277 8.54 0.82 -18.55
C TYR A 277 7.35 1.52 -17.88
N GLU A 278 6.35 1.94 -18.65
CA GLU A 278 5.08 2.44 -18.10
C GLU A 278 3.94 1.68 -18.75
N ILE A 279 3.14 1.01 -17.92
CA ILE A 279 1.90 0.36 -18.34
C ILE A 279 0.77 1.31 -18.01
N VAL A 280 -0.07 1.63 -18.99
CA VAL A 280 -1.23 2.49 -18.79
C VAL A 280 -2.49 1.67 -18.94
N LEU A 281 -3.40 1.76 -17.96
CA LEU A 281 -4.68 1.06 -17.94
C LEU A 281 -5.83 2.03 -17.70
N LYS A 282 -6.96 1.79 -18.37
CA LYS A 282 -8.21 2.53 -18.12
C LYS A 282 -8.69 2.38 -16.69
N ASP A 283 -8.78 1.13 -16.28
CA ASP A 283 -9.31 0.74 -14.98
C ASP A 283 -8.21 0.09 -14.14
N PHE A 284 -8.07 0.60 -12.93
CA PHE A 284 -7.08 0.12 -11.96
C PHE A 284 -7.77 -0.92 -11.09
N ASP A 285 -7.45 -2.20 -11.22
CA ASP A 285 -8.11 -3.24 -10.42
C ASP A 285 -7.98 -2.92 -8.92
N ILE A 286 -9.04 -3.11 -8.14
CA ILE A 286 -9.03 -2.82 -6.69
C ILE A 286 -8.14 -3.78 -5.90
N ASP A 287 -7.83 -4.94 -6.49
CA ASP A 287 -6.90 -5.92 -5.96
C ASP A 287 -5.45 -5.55 -6.34
N PRO A 288 -4.61 -5.12 -5.38
CA PRO A 288 -3.22 -4.77 -5.64
C PRO A 288 -2.39 -5.94 -6.15
N PHE A 289 -2.74 -7.19 -5.84
CA PHE A 289 -1.98 -8.36 -6.30
C PHE A 289 -2.23 -8.67 -7.77
N LYS A 290 -3.43 -8.41 -8.29
CA LYS A 290 -3.68 -8.47 -9.74
C LYS A 290 -2.86 -7.43 -10.49
N ARG A 291 -2.77 -6.21 -9.95
CA ARG A 291 -1.93 -5.16 -10.52
C ARG A 291 -0.43 -5.52 -10.45
N LEU A 292 0.02 -6.10 -9.34
CA LEU A 292 1.37 -6.64 -9.21
C LEU A 292 1.65 -7.73 -10.24
N ASN A 293 0.71 -8.64 -10.50
CA ASN A 293 0.88 -9.69 -11.52
C ASN A 293 1.08 -9.09 -12.91
N VAL A 294 0.39 -7.99 -13.26
CA VAL A 294 0.60 -7.26 -14.52
C VAL A 294 2.03 -6.72 -14.60
N ILE A 295 2.55 -6.14 -13.52
CA ILE A 295 3.92 -5.63 -13.42
C ILE A 295 4.93 -6.78 -13.59
N ILE A 296 4.79 -7.86 -12.82
CA ILE A 296 5.70 -9.01 -12.86
C ILE A 296 5.70 -9.63 -14.26
N LYS A 297 4.52 -9.86 -14.85
CA LYS A 297 4.41 -10.43 -16.19
C LYS A 297 5.11 -9.57 -17.24
N THR A 298 4.96 -8.25 -17.15
CA THR A 298 5.65 -7.33 -18.04
C THR A 298 7.17 -7.39 -17.89
N LEU A 299 7.68 -7.54 -16.65
CA LEU A 299 9.10 -7.74 -16.41
C LEU A 299 9.59 -9.07 -16.99
N GLU A 300 8.87 -10.17 -16.78
CA GLU A 300 9.21 -11.50 -17.33
C GLU A 300 9.36 -11.49 -18.86
N ASP A 301 8.43 -10.80 -19.52
CA ASP A 301 8.37 -10.73 -20.99
C ASP A 301 9.46 -9.81 -21.58
N ASN A 302 10.01 -8.88 -20.79
CA ASN A 302 10.92 -7.82 -21.26
C ASN A 302 12.29 -7.78 -20.56
N LEU A 303 12.63 -8.82 -19.81
CA LEU A 303 13.99 -9.07 -19.30
C LEU A 303 14.74 -10.01 -20.26
N GLU A 304 16.03 -9.73 -20.49
CA GLU A 304 16.92 -10.56 -21.32
C GLU A 304 17.55 -11.72 -20.53
#